data_AF-A0A1C7H1K1-F1
#
_entry.id   AF-A0A1C7H1K1-F1
#
_cell.length_a   1.000
_cell.length_b   1.000
_cell.length_c   1.000
_cell.angle_alpha   90.00
_cell.angle_beta   90.00
_cell.angle_gamma   90.00
#
_symmetry.space_group_name_H-M   'P 1'
#
loop_
_entity.id
_entity.type
_entity.pdbx_description
1 polymer ?
#
loop_
_entity_poly.entity_id
_entity_poly.type
_entity_poly.pdbx_seq_one_letter_code
_entity_poly.pdbx_strand_id
1 'polypeptide(L)'
;MSYQIITKMAYNAKNKQIETWQHSNNVWPKTDHFYDLDVKTDKQMFEFIKLVASGSWQVRKWRKAFNILFEEYPELVMSSYEHELEGRPWKEYCAICRKHEGLAESKCNEIVARFKQLAGIV
;
A
#
# COMPACT_ATOMS: atom_id res chain seq x y z
N MET A 1 -19.33 10.75 -17.22
CA MET A 1 -18.62 9.45 -17.23
C MET A 1 -18.08 9.21 -15.84
N SER A 2 -18.39 8.06 -15.23
CA SER A 2 -17.92 7.70 -13.90
C SER A 2 -16.46 7.28 -13.94
N TYR A 3 -15.65 7.82 -13.03
CA TYR A 3 -14.28 7.37 -12.83
C TYR A 3 -14.28 5.92 -12.33
N GLN A 4 -13.66 5.02 -13.09
CA GLN A 4 -13.55 3.62 -12.72
C GLN A 4 -12.09 3.19 -12.76
N ILE A 5 -11.59 2.75 -11.60
CA ILE A 5 -10.31 2.07 -11.49
C ILE A 5 -10.58 0.56 -11.59
N ILE A 6 -9.92 -0.08 -12.55
CA ILE A 6 -9.90 -1.53 -12.73
C ILE A 6 -8.59 -2.03 -12.16
N THR A 7 -8.71 -2.85 -11.11
CA THR A 7 -7.57 -3.48 -10.44
C THR A 7 -7.70 -4.99 -10.59
N LYS A 8 -6.64 -5.69 -10.96
CA LYS A 8 -6.59 -7.14 -10.78
C LYS A 8 -5.26 -7.54 -10.17
N MET A 9 -5.38 -8.57 -9.33
CA MET A 9 -4.31 -9.02 -8.45
C MET A 9 -4.38 -10.53 -8.37
N ALA A 10 -3.27 -11.21 -8.61
CA ALA A 10 -3.15 -12.65 -8.55
C ALA A 10 -1.92 -13.05 -7.75
N TYR A 11 -2.03 -14.13 -6.97
CA TYR A 11 -0.85 -14.77 -6.40
C TYR A 11 -0.47 -15.92 -7.32
N ASN A 12 0.75 -15.90 -7.84
CA ASN A 12 1.30 -16.94 -8.68
C ASN A 12 2.20 -17.83 -7.81
N ALA A 13 1.64 -18.97 -7.38
CA ALA A 13 2.33 -19.92 -6.50
C ALA A 13 3.57 -20.56 -7.14
N LYS A 14 3.63 -20.64 -8.49
CA LYS A 14 4.77 -21.23 -9.21
C LYS A 14 6.02 -20.36 -9.07
N ASN A 15 5.85 -19.05 -9.20
CA ASN A 15 6.93 -18.07 -9.14
C ASN A 15 6.99 -17.35 -7.78
N LYS A 16 6.10 -17.69 -6.85
CA LYS A 16 5.93 -17.06 -5.53
C LYS A 16 5.85 -15.53 -5.59
N GLN A 17 5.08 -15.02 -6.55
CA GLN A 17 4.95 -13.58 -6.79
C GLN A 17 3.50 -13.15 -6.79
N ILE A 18 3.26 -11.88 -6.42
CA ILE A 18 1.96 -11.24 -6.66
C ILE A 18 2.07 -10.41 -7.93
N GLU A 19 1.23 -10.73 -8.89
CA GLU A 19 1.05 -9.95 -10.12
C GLU A 19 -0.10 -8.97 -9.86
N THR A 20 0.18 -7.67 -9.95
CA THR A 20 -0.82 -6.63 -9.65
C THR A 20 -0.84 -5.60 -10.76
N TRP A 21 -2.03 -5.30 -11.26
CA TRP A 21 -2.20 -4.27 -12.26
C TRP A 21 -3.37 -3.37 -11.93
N GLN A 22 -3.16 -2.10 -12.22
CA GLN A 22 -4.16 -1.06 -12.07
C GLN A 22 -4.25 -0.27 -13.38
N HIS A 23 -5.49 -0.07 -13.80
CA HIS A 23 -5.87 0.72 -14.96
C HIS A 23 -6.96 1.72 -14.53
N SER A 24 -6.80 2.97 -14.94
CA SER A 24 -7.71 4.06 -14.58
C SER A 24 -8.28 4.69 -15.83
N ASN A 25 -9.59 4.53 -16.06
CA ASN A 25 -10.31 5.23 -17.11
C ASN A 25 -10.56 6.68 -16.67
N ASN A 26 -9.54 7.54 -16.79
CA ASN A 26 -9.75 8.97 -16.72
C ASN A 26 -10.55 9.43 -17.95
N VAL A 27 -11.56 10.27 -17.74
CA VAL A 27 -12.50 10.79 -18.77
C VAL A 27 -11.79 11.70 -19.80
N TRP A 28 -10.46 11.81 -19.75
CA TRP A 28 -9.64 12.55 -20.70
C TRP A 28 -8.82 11.58 -21.58
N PRO A 29 -8.89 11.65 -22.93
CA PRO A 29 -8.50 10.55 -23.81
C PRO A 29 -6.98 10.37 -24.02
N LYS A 30 -6.11 10.99 -23.20
CA LYS A 30 -4.68 11.12 -23.51
C LYS A 30 -3.73 10.39 -22.59
N THR A 31 -4.18 9.86 -21.46
CA THR A 31 -3.30 9.15 -20.53
C THR A 31 -4.05 8.03 -19.85
N ASP A 32 -4.12 6.92 -20.56
CA ASP A 32 -4.39 5.65 -19.94
C ASP A 32 -3.16 5.28 -19.08
N HIS A 33 -3.32 5.33 -17.76
CA HIS A 33 -2.23 5.00 -16.83
C HIS A 33 -2.33 3.52 -16.47
N PHE A 34 -1.51 2.72 -17.14
CA PHE A 34 -1.26 1.33 -16.78
C PHE A 34 -0.10 1.25 -15.81
N TYR A 35 -0.36 0.69 -14.63
CA TYR A 35 0.67 0.33 -13.68
C TYR A 35 0.65 -1.17 -13.47
N ASP A 36 1.81 -1.80 -13.61
CA ASP A 36 2.05 -3.20 -13.27
C ASP A 36 3.14 -3.25 -12.21
N LEU A 37 2.92 -4.04 -11.17
CA LEU A 37 3.88 -4.27 -10.10
C LEU A 37 3.89 -5.75 -9.75
N ASP A 38 4.97 -6.41 -10.17
CA ASP A 38 5.34 -7.75 -9.74
C ASP A 38 6.02 -7.71 -8.38
N VAL A 39 5.34 -8.20 -7.36
CA VAL A 39 5.88 -8.32 -6.00
C VAL A 39 6.52 -9.69 -5.83
N LYS A 40 7.86 -9.74 -5.84
CA LYS A 40 8.65 -10.98 -5.71
C LYS A 40 9.39 -11.09 -4.39
N THR A 41 9.71 -9.95 -3.77
CA THR A 41 10.54 -9.88 -2.57
C THR A 41 9.77 -9.24 -1.42
N ASP A 42 10.22 -9.46 -0.19
CA ASP A 42 9.60 -8.87 0.99
C ASP A 42 9.71 -7.35 0.98
N LYS A 43 10.82 -6.80 0.48
CA LYS A 43 10.97 -5.36 0.28
C LYS A 43 9.93 -4.80 -0.69
N GLN A 44 9.74 -5.45 -1.84
CA GLN A 44 8.70 -5.05 -2.80
C GLN A 44 7.29 -5.22 -2.22
N MET A 45 7.07 -6.23 -1.37
CA MET A 45 5.80 -6.42 -0.68
C MET A 45 5.52 -5.27 0.27
N PHE A 46 6.54 -4.85 1.03
CA PHE A 46 6.44 -3.72 1.93
C PHE A 46 6.17 -2.41 1.17
N GLU A 47 6.90 -2.15 0.09
CA GLU A 47 6.66 -1.01 -0.80
C GLU A 47 5.23 -1.03 -1.37
N PHE A 48 4.75 -2.22 -1.77
CA PHE A 48 3.39 -2.39 -2.24
C PHE A 48 2.35 -2.09 -1.14
N ILE A 49 2.57 -2.59 0.09
CA ILE A 49 1.72 -2.29 1.25
C ILE A 49 1.68 -0.78 1.50
N LYS A 50 2.82 -0.08 1.40
CA LYS A 50 2.87 1.40 1.53
C LYS A 50 2.05 2.10 0.45
N LEU A 51 2.10 1.65 -0.81
CA LEU A 51 1.27 2.21 -1.90
C LEU A 51 -0.23 2.04 -1.65
N VAL A 52 -0.63 0.92 -1.05
CA VAL A 52 -2.03 0.69 -0.66
C VAL A 52 -2.41 1.58 0.52
N ALA A 53 -1.53 1.72 1.51
CA ALA A 53 -1.76 2.55 2.69
C ALA A 53 -1.88 4.05 2.35
N SER A 54 -1.10 4.54 1.38
CA SER A 54 -1.18 5.92 0.88
C SER A 54 -2.39 6.17 -0.03
N GLY A 55 -3.15 5.12 -0.36
CA GLY A 55 -4.26 5.20 -1.34
C GLY A 55 -3.79 5.34 -2.79
N SER A 56 -2.49 5.26 -3.06
CA SER A 56 -1.91 5.32 -4.41
C SER A 56 -2.21 4.07 -5.23
N TRP A 57 -2.48 2.94 -4.56
CA TRP A 57 -2.90 1.69 -5.19
C TRP A 57 -4.22 1.20 -4.62
N GLN A 58 -5.21 0.96 -5.48
CA GLN A 58 -6.50 0.42 -5.07
C GLN A 58 -6.47 -1.11 -5.07
N VAL A 59 -7.06 -1.72 -4.04
CA VAL A 59 -7.12 -3.17 -3.90
C VAL A 59 -8.55 -3.63 -3.66
N ARG A 60 -8.96 -4.65 -4.44
CA ARG A 60 -10.19 -5.41 -4.18
C ARG A 60 -9.89 -6.74 -3.52
N LYS A 61 -8.87 -7.44 -4.03
CA LYS A 61 -8.39 -8.70 -3.45
C LYS A 61 -7.65 -8.41 -2.15
N TRP A 62 -7.81 -9.29 -1.16
CA TRP A 62 -7.20 -9.16 0.17
C TRP A 62 -7.54 -7.86 0.92
N ARG A 63 -8.60 -7.14 0.52
CA ARG A 63 -9.04 -5.90 1.19
C ARG A 63 -9.19 -6.08 2.70
N LYS A 64 -9.74 -7.21 3.14
CA LYS A 64 -9.87 -7.53 4.57
C LYS A 64 -8.51 -7.68 5.26
N ALA A 65 -7.53 -8.31 4.60
CA ALA A 65 -6.18 -8.46 5.14
C ALA A 65 -5.48 -7.10 5.28
N PHE A 66 -5.63 -6.22 4.28
CA PHE A 66 -5.10 -4.85 4.36
C PHE A 66 -5.74 -4.04 5.49
N ASN A 67 -7.06 -4.09 5.64
CA ASN A 67 -7.74 -3.38 6.72
C ASN A 67 -7.22 -3.82 8.10
N ILE A 68 -7.13 -5.13 8.34
CA ILE A 68 -6.59 -5.67 9.60
C ILE A 68 -5.13 -5.24 9.79
N LEU A 69 -4.31 -5.34 8.74
CA LEU A 69 -2.90 -4.94 8.80
C LEU A 69 -2.75 -3.46 9.17
N PHE A 70 -3.58 -2.58 8.62
CA PHE A 70 -3.52 -1.14 8.89
C PHE A 70 -4.08 -0.76 10.27
N GLU A 71 -4.97 -1.56 10.83
CA GLU A 71 -5.37 -1.45 12.25
C GLU A 71 -4.24 -1.89 13.19
N GLU A 72 -3.50 -2.95 12.83
CA GLU A 72 -2.36 -3.48 13.62
C GLU A 72 -1.11 -2.58 13.53
N TYR A 73 -0.87 -1.95 12.39
CA TYR A 73 0.30 -1.10 12.11
C TYR A 73 -0.13 0.31 11.69
N PRO A 74 -0.63 1.14 12.63
CA PRO A 74 -1.13 2.48 12.33
C PRO A 74 -0.06 3.40 11.73
N GLU A 75 1.22 3.16 12.00
CA GLU A 75 2.35 3.91 11.42
C GLU A 75 2.41 3.88 9.89
N LEU A 76 1.74 2.92 9.24
CA LEU A 76 1.62 2.86 7.78
C LEU A 76 0.62 3.86 7.21
N VAL A 77 -0.37 4.27 8.01
CA VAL A 77 -1.52 5.07 7.55
C VAL A 77 -1.45 6.48 8.12
N MET A 78 -1.27 7.47 7.25
CA MET A 78 -1.13 8.87 7.66
C MET A 78 -2.29 9.40 8.50
N SER A 79 -3.52 8.94 8.24
CA SER A 79 -4.70 9.37 9.02
C SER A 79 -4.63 8.96 10.50
N SER A 80 -3.81 7.97 10.88
CA SER A 80 -3.68 7.56 12.27
C SER A 80 -2.92 8.57 13.12
N TYR A 81 -2.02 9.34 12.51
CA TYR A 81 -1.17 10.35 13.17
C TYR A 81 -1.38 11.76 12.61
N GLU A 82 -2.47 11.99 11.85
CA GLU A 82 -2.81 13.28 11.26
C GLU A 82 -2.94 14.38 12.31
N HIS A 83 -3.45 14.04 13.49
CA HIS A 83 -3.52 14.95 14.64
C HIS A 83 -2.15 15.45 15.11
N GLU A 84 -1.04 14.73 14.86
CA GLU A 84 0.32 15.21 15.15
C GLU A 84 0.80 16.24 14.12
N LEU A 85 0.25 16.16 12.89
CA LEU A 85 0.61 16.99 11.74
C LEU A 85 -0.12 18.34 11.71
N GLU A 86 -1.36 18.37 12.21
CA GLU A 86 -2.20 19.57 12.17
C GLU A 86 -1.53 20.79 12.79
N GLY A 87 -1.50 21.91 12.05
CA GLY A 87 -0.92 23.18 12.51
C GLY A 87 0.61 23.22 12.60
N ARG A 88 1.32 22.15 12.19
CA ARG A 88 2.80 22.10 12.25
C ARG A 88 3.46 22.84 11.08
N PRO A 89 4.57 23.56 11.31
CA PRO A 89 5.44 24.04 10.24
C PRO A 89 5.97 22.89 9.37
N TRP A 90 6.22 23.15 8.09
CA TRP A 90 6.66 22.12 7.11
C TRP A 90 7.85 21.28 7.58
N LYS A 91 8.82 21.88 8.28
CA LYS A 91 10.00 21.16 8.80
C LYS A 91 9.62 20.13 9.87
N GLU A 92 8.70 20.47 10.77
CA GLU A 92 8.18 19.57 11.81
C GLU A 92 7.28 18.51 11.20
N TYR A 93 6.40 18.89 10.27
CA TYR A 93 5.59 17.96 9.48
C TYR A 93 6.44 16.85 8.85
N CYS A 94 7.50 17.24 8.13
CA CYS A 94 8.42 16.29 7.49
C CYS A 94 9.22 15.46 8.50
N ALA A 95 9.45 15.95 9.72
CA ALA A 95 10.12 15.18 10.76
C ALA A 95 9.19 14.10 11.35
N ILE A 96 7.92 14.43 11.57
CA ILE A 96 6.89 13.49 12.04
C ILE A 96 6.67 12.39 11.01
N CYS A 97 6.46 12.74 9.74
CA CYS A 97 6.30 11.74 8.67
C CYS A 97 7.50 10.79 8.60
N ARG A 98 8.74 11.31 8.68
CA ARG A 98 9.95 10.48 8.69
C ARG A 98 10.06 9.58 9.92
N LYS A 99 9.58 10.02 11.08
CA LYS A 99 9.54 9.21 12.30
C LYS A 99 8.63 7.99 12.12
N HIS A 100 7.42 8.18 11.58
CA HIS A 100 6.49 7.07 11.31
C HIS A 100 6.99 6.16 10.18
N GLU A 101 7.57 6.73 9.12
CA GLU A 101 8.18 5.97 8.04
C GLU A 101 9.33 5.10 8.55
N GLY A 102 10.24 5.65 9.35
CA GLY A 102 11.34 4.89 9.96
C GLY A 102 10.85 3.79 10.92
N LEU A 103 9.75 4.04 11.65
CA LEU A 103 9.12 3.01 12.50
C LEU A 103 8.57 1.87 11.66
N ALA A 104 7.83 2.17 10.58
CA ALA A 104 7.30 1.15 9.67
C ALA A 104 8.43 0.35 9.00
N GLU A 105 9.50 1.02 8.56
CA GLU A 105 10.67 0.38 7.97
C GLU A 105 11.38 -0.56 8.96
N SER A 106 11.48 -0.17 10.23
CA SER A 106 12.07 -1.03 11.27
C SER A 106 11.29 -2.34 11.49
N LYS A 107 9.99 -2.35 11.15
CA LYS A 107 9.09 -3.52 11.25
C LYS A 107 8.79 -4.17 9.90
N CYS A 108 9.53 -3.83 8.84
CA CYS A 108 9.26 -4.29 7.48
C CYS A 108 9.01 -5.82 7.38
N ASN A 109 9.91 -6.62 7.95
CA ASN A 109 9.79 -8.09 7.90
C ASN A 109 8.55 -8.61 8.65
N GLU A 110 8.20 -7.98 9.78
CA GLU A 110 7.04 -8.34 10.59
C GLU A 110 5.73 -8.04 9.84
N ILE A 111 5.62 -6.83 9.30
CA ILE A 111 4.47 -6.35 8.52
C ILE A 111 4.25 -7.26 7.30
N VAL A 112 5.31 -7.59 6.58
CA VAL A 112 5.24 -8.46 5.40
C VAL A 112 4.80 -9.88 5.77
N ALA A 113 5.40 -10.45 6.81
CA ALA A 113 5.02 -11.79 7.29
C ALA A 113 3.55 -11.82 7.73
N ARG A 114 3.11 -10.79 8.46
CA ARG A 114 1.73 -10.66 8.92
C ARG A 114 0.75 -10.53 7.76
N PHE A 115 1.07 -9.71 6.76
CA PHE A 115 0.25 -9.60 5.56
C PHE A 115 0.13 -10.94 4.83
N LYS A 116 1.24 -11.65 4.61
CA LYS A 116 1.24 -12.97 3.96
C LYS A 116 0.34 -13.96 4.71
N GLN A 117 0.42 -13.97 6.04
CA GLN A 117 -0.45 -14.79 6.91
C GLN A 117 -1.94 -14.45 6.70
N LEU A 118 -2.29 -13.16 6.75
CA LEU A 118 -3.68 -12.71 6.58
C LEU A 118 -4.21 -12.95 5.16
N ALA A 119 -3.35 -12.85 4.15
CA ALA A 119 -3.69 -13.05 2.74
C ALA A 119 -3.68 -14.52 2.30
N GLY A 120 -3.19 -15.44 3.15
CA GLY A 120 -3.05 -16.86 2.83
C GLY A 120 -1.97 -17.14 1.77
N ILE A 121 -0.90 -16.36 1.77
CA ILE A 121 0.21 -16.44 0.81
C ILE A 121 1.37 -17.19 1.47
N VAL A 122 1.79 -18.31 0.88
CA VAL A 122 2.88 -19.20 1.36
C VAL A 122 4.07 -19.15 0.41
#